data_AF-A0AAJ6FT66-F1
#
_entry.id   AF-A0AAJ6FT66-F1
#
_cell.length_a   1.000
_cell.length_b   1.000
_cell.length_c   1.000
_cell.angle_alpha   90.00
_cell.angle_beta   90.00
_cell.angle_gamma   90.00
#
_symmetry.space_group_name_H-M   'P 1'
#
loop_
_entity.id
_entity.type
_entity.pdbx_description
1 polymer ?
#
loop_
_entity_poly.entity_id
_entity_poly.type
_entity_poly.pdbx_seq_one_letter_code
_entity_poly.pdbx_strand_id
1 'polypeptide(L)'
;MTTHHGWQACRACHAPGLDVRVEGGWHLRANPGYWGTSVPKTLVLGFSKGATQIAAAQHGSFDGVAFAGAMRPRLAAVLHELGIDLGGQTINDALTAESRHMGAASLVRCGLSVMDNGKLVSSGTIMPKAIRSSLPLEAMKTCVARHLDPLPDSVERVVLLGTTDAYMKGVKALMRQQFNDFREINEVAFSAQRRTWVFASHPSPANGTFQAWIDGDTATEPGRKKQLARQALGHKAPAQPLSAPPRPAPAPAPAPAPIQRATPPDPISPARASNGDRFARAFHLVRHDGRVIVPVRMRDRDTGNVAFRVAKMGNTKDGQREIHDEAELLRLCESGQYQVRAQPLDKSTPANFIRPLRNHRIVKTPAR
;
A
#
# COMPACT_ATOMS: atom_id res chain seq x y z
N MET A 1 13.59 -22.79 8.35
CA MET A 1 13.76 -22.02 7.10
C MET A 1 15.00 -22.51 6.35
N THR A 2 14.96 -22.72 5.02
CA THR A 2 16.20 -22.89 4.23
C THR A 2 16.75 -21.51 3.87
N THR A 3 17.83 -21.08 4.53
CA THR A 3 18.50 -19.79 4.30
C THR A 3 19.71 -19.94 3.38
N HIS A 4 19.67 -20.84 2.40
CA HIS A 4 20.77 -20.93 1.43
C HIS A 4 20.48 -20.04 0.24
N HIS A 5 21.47 -19.24 -0.13
CA HIS A 5 21.44 -18.45 -1.34
C HIS A 5 21.16 -19.37 -2.54
N GLY A 6 20.12 -19.07 -3.31
CA GLY A 6 19.73 -19.84 -4.49
C GLY A 6 18.23 -20.14 -4.60
N TRP A 7 17.91 -20.88 -5.65
CA TRP A 7 16.58 -21.47 -5.84
C TRP A 7 16.30 -22.51 -4.75
N GLN A 8 15.07 -22.53 -4.26
CA GLN A 8 14.63 -23.48 -3.25
C GLN A 8 13.81 -24.61 -3.92
N ALA A 9 13.95 -25.84 -3.43
CA ALA A 9 13.20 -26.99 -3.93
C ALA A 9 11.73 -27.06 -3.44
N CYS A 10 11.23 -26.02 -2.76
CA CYS A 10 9.91 -26.07 -2.13
C CYS A 10 8.78 -26.23 -3.17
N ARG A 11 7.89 -27.18 -2.91
CA ARG A 11 6.68 -27.47 -3.70
C ARG A 11 5.42 -27.59 -2.84
N ALA A 12 5.46 -27.12 -1.60
CA ALA A 12 4.40 -27.35 -0.59
C ALA A 12 3.00 -26.84 -0.98
N CYS A 13 2.90 -25.85 -1.88
CA CYS A 13 1.62 -25.30 -2.33
C CYS A 13 1.13 -25.88 -3.67
N HIS A 14 1.89 -26.82 -4.25
CA HIS A 14 1.70 -27.35 -5.60
C HIS A 14 1.36 -28.84 -5.54
N ALA A 15 0.55 -29.30 -6.51
CA ALA A 15 0.38 -30.73 -6.72
C ALA A 15 1.70 -31.35 -7.26
N PRO A 16 1.94 -32.64 -7.02
CA PRO A 16 3.10 -33.34 -7.56
C PRO A 16 3.24 -33.13 -9.09
N GLY A 17 4.44 -32.79 -9.55
CA GLY A 17 4.74 -32.58 -10.96
C GLY A 17 4.24 -31.26 -11.58
N LEU A 18 3.53 -30.41 -10.84
CA LEU A 18 3.01 -29.14 -11.38
C LEU A 18 3.86 -27.93 -10.98
N ASP A 19 4.41 -27.22 -11.97
CA ASP A 19 5.12 -25.96 -11.75
C ASP A 19 4.19 -24.74 -11.63
N VAL A 20 2.91 -24.88 -11.99
CA VAL A 20 1.91 -23.81 -11.84
C VAL A 20 0.63 -24.37 -11.25
N ARG A 21 0.15 -23.77 -10.14
CA ARG A 21 -1.20 -24.00 -9.62
C ARG A 21 -2.08 -22.83 -10.04
N VAL A 22 -3.24 -23.13 -10.63
CA VAL A 22 -4.24 -22.14 -11.04
C VAL A 22 -5.52 -22.39 -10.27
N GLU A 23 -6.10 -21.33 -9.69
CA GLU A 23 -7.39 -21.38 -9.01
C GLU A 23 -8.15 -20.08 -9.29
N GLY A 24 -9.26 -20.18 -10.03
CA GLY A 24 -9.92 -19.01 -10.60
C GLY A 24 -8.95 -18.19 -11.47
N GLY A 25 -8.86 -16.88 -11.21
CA GLY A 25 -7.90 -16.02 -11.90
C GLY A 25 -6.46 -16.09 -11.36
N TRP A 26 -6.22 -16.75 -10.23
CA TRP A 26 -4.93 -16.74 -9.55
C TRP A 26 -3.99 -17.81 -10.08
N HIS A 27 -2.72 -17.44 -10.25
CA HIS A 27 -1.65 -18.30 -10.74
C HIS A 27 -0.49 -18.23 -9.76
N LEU A 28 -0.11 -19.40 -9.22
CA LEU A 28 1.05 -19.58 -8.36
C LEU A 28 2.10 -20.39 -9.12
N ARG A 29 3.26 -19.79 -9.40
CA ARG A 29 4.38 -20.42 -10.13
C ARG A 29 5.48 -20.86 -9.17
N ALA A 30 5.89 -22.12 -9.29
CA ALA A 30 6.90 -22.75 -8.43
C ALA A 30 8.32 -22.26 -8.77
N ASN A 31 8.72 -21.16 -8.17
CA ASN A 31 10.09 -20.64 -8.26
C ASN A 31 10.52 -19.99 -6.93
N PRO A 32 10.42 -20.67 -5.78
CA PRO A 32 10.84 -20.11 -4.51
C PRO A 32 12.35 -19.88 -4.49
N GLY A 33 12.80 -18.79 -3.88
CA GLY A 33 14.21 -18.40 -3.90
C GLY A 33 14.57 -17.54 -2.70
N TYR A 34 15.84 -17.57 -2.34
CA TYR A 34 16.43 -16.83 -1.22
C TYR A 34 17.76 -16.20 -1.65
N TRP A 35 17.96 -14.94 -1.29
CA TRP A 35 19.12 -14.13 -1.64
C TRP A 35 19.81 -13.68 -0.36
N GLY A 36 21.12 -13.42 -0.42
CA GLY A 36 21.90 -13.03 0.76
C GLY A 36 22.45 -14.20 1.58
N THR A 37 22.92 -13.87 2.78
CA THR A 37 23.63 -14.79 3.69
C THR A 37 22.72 -15.82 4.33
N SER A 38 23.27 -16.96 4.74
CA SER A 38 22.57 -17.97 5.53
C SER A 38 22.37 -17.64 7.00
N VAL A 39 23.09 -16.64 7.50
CA VAL A 39 23.02 -16.14 8.89
C VAL A 39 22.64 -14.66 8.94
N PRO A 40 21.49 -14.27 8.37
CA PRO A 40 21.11 -12.86 8.26
C PRO A 40 20.79 -12.27 9.63
N LYS A 41 21.20 -11.02 9.88
CA LYS A 41 20.70 -10.17 10.96
C LYS A 41 19.40 -9.48 10.59
N THR A 42 19.28 -9.08 9.32
CA THR A 42 18.07 -8.47 8.77
C THR A 42 17.51 -9.34 7.66
N LEU A 43 16.24 -9.72 7.77
CA LEU A 43 15.52 -10.41 6.69
C LEU A 43 14.58 -9.43 5.97
N VAL A 44 14.79 -9.23 4.66
CA VAL A 44 13.94 -8.38 3.82
C VAL A 44 12.94 -9.25 3.05
N LEU A 45 11.66 -8.93 3.16
CA LEU A 45 10.57 -9.67 2.56
C LEU A 45 9.77 -8.79 1.60
N GLY A 46 9.88 -9.06 0.30
CA GLY A 46 8.87 -8.64 -0.67
C GLY A 46 7.55 -9.38 -0.47
N PHE A 47 6.50 -9.01 -1.21
CA PHE A 47 5.23 -9.75 -1.15
C PHE A 47 5.31 -11.09 -1.90
N SER A 48 5.54 -11.03 -3.20
CA SER A 48 5.77 -12.14 -4.12
C SER A 48 6.67 -11.65 -5.26
N LYS A 49 7.19 -12.59 -6.07
CA LYS A 49 7.96 -12.22 -7.27
C LYS A 49 7.06 -11.50 -8.27
N GLY A 50 7.45 -10.27 -8.64
CA GLY A 50 6.77 -9.49 -9.68
C GLY A 50 7.13 -9.94 -11.10
N ALA A 51 6.44 -9.40 -12.11
CA ALA A 51 6.59 -9.77 -13.52
C ALA A 51 8.03 -9.64 -14.02
N THR A 52 8.71 -8.55 -13.67
CA THR A 52 10.14 -8.35 -14.02
C THR A 52 11.02 -9.42 -13.41
N GLN A 53 10.74 -9.87 -12.18
CA GLN A 53 11.51 -10.91 -11.51
C GLN A 53 11.18 -12.30 -12.09
N ILE A 54 9.92 -12.54 -12.47
CA ILE A 54 9.52 -13.77 -13.15
C ILE A 54 10.19 -13.87 -14.52
N ALA A 55 10.25 -12.78 -15.28
CA ALA A 55 10.97 -12.73 -16.55
C ALA A 55 12.49 -12.91 -16.36
N ALA A 56 13.09 -12.23 -15.37
CA ALA A 56 14.50 -12.41 -15.02
C ALA A 56 14.83 -13.85 -14.61
N ALA A 57 13.90 -14.54 -13.95
CA ALA A 57 14.06 -15.94 -13.56
C ALA A 57 14.11 -16.92 -14.76
N GLN A 58 13.63 -16.51 -15.94
CA GLN A 58 13.63 -17.36 -17.14
C GLN A 58 14.94 -17.25 -17.95
N HIS A 59 15.65 -16.13 -17.84
CA HIS A 59 16.76 -15.80 -18.76
C HIS A 59 18.00 -15.20 -18.10
N GLY A 60 17.98 -14.94 -16.80
CA GLY A 60 19.05 -14.24 -16.08
C GLY A 60 19.76 -15.10 -15.04
N SER A 61 20.88 -14.59 -14.53
CA SER A 61 21.52 -15.15 -13.33
C SER A 61 20.57 -15.04 -12.13
N PHE A 62 20.65 -16.00 -11.22
CA PHE A 62 19.84 -16.01 -10.00
C PHE A 62 20.00 -14.70 -9.20
N ASP A 63 21.24 -14.21 -9.10
CA ASP A 63 21.56 -12.94 -8.46
C ASP A 63 20.82 -11.76 -9.07
N GLY A 64 20.52 -11.80 -10.37
CA GLY A 64 19.78 -10.74 -11.09
C GLY A 64 18.28 -10.68 -10.77
N VAL A 65 17.71 -11.68 -10.09
CA VAL A 65 16.26 -11.83 -9.95
C VAL A 65 15.67 -11.01 -8.81
N ALA A 66 16.31 -10.95 -7.65
CA ALA A 66 15.79 -10.19 -6.51
C ALA A 66 15.74 -8.69 -6.84
N PHE A 67 14.54 -8.12 -6.72
CA PHE A 67 14.27 -6.70 -6.90
C PHE A 67 14.90 -6.13 -8.18
N ALA A 68 14.89 -6.89 -9.27
CA ALA A 68 15.58 -6.58 -10.52
C ALA A 68 15.27 -5.17 -11.08
N GLY A 69 16.24 -4.60 -11.79
CA GLY A 69 16.13 -3.32 -12.47
C GLY A 69 16.00 -2.12 -11.52
N ALA A 70 15.09 -1.20 -11.85
CA ALA A 70 14.90 0.07 -11.13
C ALA A 70 14.45 -0.08 -9.66
N MET A 71 14.14 -1.30 -9.19
CA MET A 71 13.79 -1.54 -7.79
C MET A 71 15.01 -1.56 -6.85
N ARG A 72 16.22 -1.96 -7.30
CA ARG A 72 17.37 -2.07 -6.39
C ARG A 72 17.82 -0.74 -5.78
N PRO A 73 17.99 0.35 -6.55
CA PRO A 73 18.37 1.64 -5.96
C PRO A 73 17.30 2.15 -4.98
N ARG A 74 16.03 1.87 -5.27
CA ARG A 74 14.88 2.23 -4.41
C ARG A 74 14.85 1.40 -3.13
N LEU A 75 15.19 0.11 -3.22
CA LEU A 75 15.35 -0.75 -2.05
C LEU A 75 16.52 -0.28 -1.19
N ALA A 76 17.65 0.06 -1.79
CA ALA A 76 18.80 0.62 -1.07
C ALA A 76 18.41 1.88 -0.28
N ALA A 77 17.66 2.80 -0.92
CA ALA A 77 17.15 4.00 -0.25
C ALA A 77 16.22 3.65 0.93
N VAL A 78 15.31 2.69 0.77
CA VAL A 78 14.42 2.26 1.87
C VAL A 78 15.22 1.69 3.04
N LEU A 79 16.20 0.83 2.78
CA LEU A 79 17.03 0.22 3.82
C LEU A 79 17.89 1.26 4.53
N HIS A 80 18.45 2.22 3.77
CA HIS A 80 19.19 3.35 4.33
C HIS A 80 18.31 4.19 5.26
N GLU A 81 17.09 4.53 4.83
CA GLU A 81 16.15 5.31 5.65
C GLU A 81 15.66 4.58 6.90
N LEU A 82 15.72 3.25 6.92
CA LEU A 82 15.47 2.43 8.10
C LEU A 82 16.71 2.23 8.97
N GLY A 83 17.87 2.77 8.61
CA GLY A 83 19.12 2.57 9.34
C GLY A 83 19.66 1.14 9.29
N ILE A 84 19.31 0.37 8.25
CA ILE A 84 19.78 -1.00 8.07
C ILE A 84 21.20 -0.98 7.52
N ASP A 85 22.12 -1.56 8.29
CA ASP A 85 23.51 -1.72 7.88
C ASP A 85 23.69 -2.89 6.90
N LEU A 86 24.34 -2.61 5.76
CA LEU A 86 24.71 -3.59 4.75
C LEU A 86 26.19 -4.04 4.90
N GLY A 87 26.89 -3.65 5.96
CA GLY A 87 28.27 -4.04 6.23
C GLY A 87 29.27 -3.46 5.22
N GLY A 88 29.00 -2.24 4.74
CA GLY A 88 29.77 -1.57 3.68
C GLY A 88 29.48 -2.06 2.25
N GLN A 89 28.50 -2.96 2.07
CA GLN A 89 28.16 -3.52 0.76
C GLN A 89 27.16 -2.66 0.00
N THR A 90 27.21 -2.75 -1.33
CA THR A 90 26.12 -2.24 -2.17
C THR A 90 24.90 -3.15 -2.05
N ILE A 91 23.73 -2.66 -2.45
CA ILE A 91 22.51 -3.50 -2.50
C ILE A 91 22.65 -4.68 -3.47
N ASN A 92 23.52 -4.58 -4.48
CA ASN A 92 23.76 -5.68 -5.41
C ASN A 92 24.50 -6.82 -4.70
N ASP A 93 25.59 -6.49 -4.00
CA ASP A 93 26.39 -7.49 -3.28
C ASP A 93 25.60 -8.08 -2.10
N ALA A 94 24.80 -7.26 -1.42
CA ALA A 94 23.96 -7.72 -0.31
C ALA A 94 22.82 -8.67 -0.74
N LEU A 95 22.54 -8.77 -2.05
CA LEU A 95 21.59 -9.72 -2.63
C LEU A 95 22.27 -10.96 -3.24
N THR A 96 23.59 -11.10 -3.19
CA THR A 96 24.29 -12.31 -3.64
C THR A 96 24.62 -13.23 -2.46
N ALA A 97 25.35 -14.32 -2.71
CA ALA A 97 25.89 -15.18 -1.65
C ALA A 97 26.90 -14.45 -0.74
N GLU A 98 27.50 -13.36 -1.21
CA GLU A 98 28.53 -12.57 -0.51
C GLU A 98 27.96 -11.63 0.56
N SER A 99 26.64 -11.56 0.72
CA SER A 99 26.01 -10.70 1.71
C SER A 99 26.56 -10.97 3.11
N ARG A 100 26.81 -9.91 3.89
CA ARG A 100 27.35 -10.01 5.24
C ARG A 100 26.28 -10.11 6.31
N HIS A 101 25.17 -9.39 6.14
CA HIS A 101 24.20 -9.16 7.20
C HIS A 101 22.74 -9.32 6.78
N MET A 102 22.47 -9.39 5.47
CA MET A 102 21.11 -9.35 4.94
C MET A 102 20.73 -10.66 4.26
N GLY A 103 19.53 -11.12 4.53
CA GLY A 103 18.80 -12.10 3.73
C GLY A 103 17.63 -11.43 3.04
N ALA A 104 17.27 -11.88 1.85
CA ALA A 104 16.12 -11.37 1.12
C ALA A 104 15.31 -12.51 0.49
N ALA A 105 13.99 -12.41 0.57
CA ALA A 105 13.06 -13.32 -0.09
C ALA A 105 11.66 -12.68 -0.18
N SER A 106 10.62 -13.48 -0.39
CA SER A 106 9.23 -13.00 -0.47
C SER A 106 8.34 -13.70 0.56
N LEU A 107 7.34 -13.00 1.11
CA LEU A 107 6.34 -13.54 2.03
C LEU A 107 5.64 -14.77 1.42
N VAL A 108 5.19 -14.63 0.17
CA VAL A 108 4.88 -15.76 -0.71
C VAL A 108 6.15 -16.08 -1.50
N ARG A 109 6.79 -17.21 -1.22
CA ARG A 109 8.08 -17.57 -1.85
C ARG A 109 7.96 -17.73 -3.36
N CYS A 110 6.85 -18.29 -3.82
CA CYS A 110 6.53 -18.51 -5.24
C CYS A 110 6.10 -17.22 -5.95
N GLY A 111 6.15 -17.22 -7.29
CA GLY A 111 5.58 -16.17 -8.11
C GLY A 111 4.07 -16.21 -8.03
N LEU A 112 3.43 -15.08 -7.71
CA LEU A 112 1.99 -14.98 -7.57
C LEU A 112 1.45 -13.88 -8.49
N SER A 113 0.53 -14.25 -9.36
CA SER A 113 -0.17 -13.33 -10.28
C SER A 113 -1.67 -13.62 -10.32
N VAL A 114 -2.45 -12.65 -10.76
CA VAL A 114 -3.89 -12.80 -11.03
C VAL A 114 -4.20 -12.29 -12.42
N MET A 115 -5.15 -12.94 -13.10
CA MET A 115 -5.68 -12.46 -14.38
C MET A 115 -6.53 -11.21 -14.15
N ASP A 116 -6.19 -10.11 -14.82
CA ASP A 116 -6.91 -8.83 -14.77
C ASP A 116 -6.99 -8.30 -16.20
N ASN A 117 -8.21 -8.18 -16.76
CA ASN A 117 -8.46 -7.76 -18.14
C ASN A 117 -7.60 -8.49 -19.19
N GLY A 118 -7.52 -9.82 -19.10
CA GLY A 118 -6.77 -10.65 -20.05
C GLY A 118 -5.24 -10.60 -19.88
N LYS A 119 -4.72 -9.90 -18.86
CA LYS A 119 -3.30 -9.83 -18.56
C LYS A 119 -3.02 -10.37 -17.16
N LEU A 120 -1.94 -11.14 -17.02
CA LEU A 120 -1.42 -11.50 -15.70
C LEU A 120 -0.77 -10.28 -15.05
N VAL A 121 -1.33 -9.85 -13.93
CA VAL A 121 -0.77 -8.81 -13.07
C VAL A 121 -0.17 -9.43 -11.82
N SER A 122 0.97 -8.91 -11.38
CA SER A 122 1.74 -9.42 -10.24
C SER A 122 2.17 -8.26 -9.35
N SER A 123 2.43 -8.57 -8.07
CA SER A 123 3.10 -7.78 -7.01
C SER A 123 2.80 -6.25 -6.90
N GLY A 124 2.73 -5.74 -5.66
CA GLY A 124 2.39 -4.32 -5.38
C GLY A 124 0.91 -3.97 -5.60
N THR A 125 0.36 -4.27 -6.78
CA THR A 125 -1.03 -3.93 -7.16
C THR A 125 -2.06 -4.96 -6.68
N ILE A 126 -1.63 -6.19 -6.39
CA ILE A 126 -2.52 -7.31 -6.04
C ILE A 126 -2.51 -7.64 -4.54
N MET A 127 -1.63 -7.01 -3.75
CA MET A 127 -1.40 -7.34 -2.34
C MET A 127 -2.70 -7.28 -1.52
N PRO A 128 -3.56 -6.25 -1.65
CA PRO A 128 -4.84 -6.22 -0.94
C PRO A 128 -5.81 -7.30 -1.43
N LYS A 129 -5.83 -7.61 -2.74
CA LYS A 129 -6.72 -8.64 -3.32
C LYS A 129 -6.34 -10.04 -2.83
N ALA A 130 -5.05 -10.31 -2.72
CA ALA A 130 -4.51 -11.62 -2.33
C ALA A 130 -4.95 -12.04 -0.92
N ILE A 131 -4.97 -11.11 0.04
CA ILE A 131 -5.41 -11.39 1.43
C ILE A 131 -6.86 -11.91 1.49
N ARG A 132 -7.69 -11.57 0.50
CA ARG A 132 -9.11 -11.95 0.44
C ARG A 132 -9.41 -13.19 -0.40
N SER A 133 -8.40 -13.79 -1.04
CA SER A 133 -8.58 -14.93 -1.95
C SER A 133 -8.01 -16.21 -1.35
N SER A 134 -8.69 -17.34 -1.57
CA SER A 134 -8.32 -18.67 -1.05
C SER A 134 -6.87 -19.04 -1.38
N LEU A 135 -6.54 -19.23 -2.66
CA LEU A 135 -5.22 -19.68 -3.10
C LEU A 135 -4.07 -18.80 -2.57
N PRO A 136 -4.08 -17.46 -2.72
CA PRO A 136 -3.02 -16.63 -2.16
C PRO A 136 -2.93 -16.69 -0.64
N LEU A 137 -4.06 -16.73 0.08
CA LEU A 137 -4.08 -16.81 1.54
C LEU A 137 -3.52 -18.14 2.04
N GLU A 138 -3.89 -19.25 1.40
CA GLU A 138 -3.30 -20.57 1.68
C GLU A 138 -1.79 -20.60 1.41
N ALA A 139 -1.36 -20.04 0.28
CA ALA A 139 0.05 -19.94 -0.06
C ALA A 139 0.83 -19.09 0.96
N MET A 140 0.25 -17.98 1.43
CA MET A 140 0.83 -17.15 2.50
C MET A 140 0.94 -17.95 3.80
N LYS A 141 -0.15 -18.57 4.28
CA LYS A 141 -0.13 -19.42 5.48
C LYS A 141 0.94 -20.50 5.41
N THR A 142 0.98 -21.22 4.31
CA THR A 142 1.98 -22.28 4.06
C THR A 142 3.40 -21.72 4.06
N CYS A 143 3.63 -20.58 3.41
CA CYS A 143 4.96 -19.97 3.36
C CYS A 143 5.42 -19.43 4.71
N VAL A 144 4.53 -18.82 5.49
CA VAL A 144 4.86 -18.35 6.84
C VAL A 144 5.20 -19.55 7.72
N ALA A 145 4.33 -20.56 7.80
CA ALA A 145 4.57 -21.74 8.63
C ALA A 145 5.84 -22.51 8.25
N ARG A 146 6.17 -22.60 6.95
CA ARG A 146 7.32 -23.41 6.50
C ARG A 146 8.65 -22.66 6.46
N HIS A 147 8.60 -21.35 6.18
CA HIS A 147 9.81 -20.58 5.92
C HIS A 147 10.06 -19.45 6.92
N LEU A 148 9.10 -19.13 7.78
CA LEU A 148 9.24 -18.08 8.78
C LEU A 148 8.94 -18.58 10.20
N ASP A 149 8.64 -19.88 10.39
CA ASP A 149 8.38 -20.49 11.69
C ASP A 149 9.15 -21.82 11.86
N PRO A 150 10.22 -21.86 12.68
CA PRO A 150 10.90 -20.72 13.28
C PRO A 150 11.78 -19.97 12.27
N LEU A 151 12.03 -18.70 12.53
CA LEU A 151 13.13 -17.94 11.95
C LEU A 151 14.47 -18.39 12.54
N PRO A 152 15.58 -18.31 11.78
CA PRO A 152 16.92 -18.53 12.32
C PRO A 152 17.23 -17.55 13.46
N ASP A 153 17.97 -18.01 14.46
CA ASP A 153 18.28 -17.18 15.63
C ASP A 153 19.08 -15.91 15.30
N SER A 154 19.85 -15.93 14.21
CA SER A 154 20.61 -14.78 13.72
C SER A 154 19.71 -13.60 13.33
N VAL A 155 18.46 -13.84 12.93
CA VAL A 155 17.57 -12.78 12.43
C VAL A 155 17.13 -11.92 13.60
N GLU A 156 17.58 -10.68 13.69
CA GLU A 156 17.16 -9.74 14.75
C GLU A 156 15.88 -8.98 14.36
N ARG A 157 15.72 -8.71 13.06
CA ARG A 157 14.64 -7.88 12.52
C ARG A 157 14.18 -8.32 11.14
N VAL A 158 12.91 -8.05 10.83
CA VAL A 158 12.30 -8.35 9.53
C VAL A 158 11.68 -7.10 8.92
N VAL A 159 12.00 -6.84 7.65
CA VAL A 159 11.45 -5.71 6.87
C VAL A 159 10.47 -6.25 5.83
N LEU A 160 9.18 -5.93 6.00
CA LEU A 160 8.10 -6.26 5.07
C LEU A 160 7.87 -5.10 4.10
N LEU A 161 8.01 -5.33 2.80
CA LEU A 161 7.86 -4.28 1.79
C LEU A 161 6.40 -4.10 1.36
N GLY A 162 5.77 -3.01 1.82
CA GLY A 162 4.42 -2.58 1.51
C GLY A 162 3.73 -1.91 2.71
N THR A 163 3.16 -0.72 2.50
CA THR A 163 2.59 0.12 3.58
C THR A 163 1.11 0.46 3.39
N THR A 164 0.42 -0.22 2.47
CA THR A 164 -1.04 -0.05 2.32
C THR A 164 -1.78 -0.66 3.51
N ASP A 165 -2.80 0.00 4.01
CA ASP A 165 -3.50 -0.41 5.24
C ASP A 165 -4.08 -1.84 5.13
N ALA A 166 -4.68 -2.16 3.99
CA ALA A 166 -5.23 -3.49 3.74
C ALA A 166 -4.16 -4.59 3.79
N TYR A 167 -2.96 -4.32 3.23
CA TYR A 167 -1.86 -5.27 3.29
C TYR A 167 -1.33 -5.43 4.73
N MET A 168 -1.05 -4.31 5.41
CA MET A 168 -0.51 -4.35 6.78
C MET A 168 -1.46 -5.06 7.73
N LYS A 169 -2.76 -4.73 7.67
CA LYS A 169 -3.80 -5.40 8.48
C LYS A 169 -3.89 -6.89 8.18
N GLY A 170 -3.85 -7.27 6.90
CA GLY A 170 -3.88 -8.66 6.47
C GLY A 170 -2.68 -9.47 6.97
N VAL A 171 -1.47 -8.94 6.80
CA VAL A 171 -0.25 -9.60 7.26
C VAL A 171 -0.21 -9.67 8.79
N LYS A 172 -0.54 -8.59 9.51
CA LYS A 172 -0.62 -8.62 10.98
C LYS A 172 -1.63 -9.66 11.48
N ALA A 173 -2.79 -9.78 10.85
CA ALA A 173 -3.77 -10.80 11.21
C ALA A 173 -3.22 -12.22 10.99
N LEU A 174 -2.52 -12.45 9.89
CA LEU A 174 -1.85 -13.73 9.61
C LEU A 174 -0.76 -14.05 10.65
N MET A 175 0.12 -13.09 10.96
CA MET A 175 1.20 -13.28 11.92
C MET A 175 0.68 -13.47 13.34
N ARG A 176 -0.42 -12.80 13.72
CA ARG A 176 -1.11 -13.00 15.00
C ARG A 176 -1.68 -14.41 15.15
N GLN A 177 -2.15 -15.01 14.06
CA GLN A 177 -2.63 -16.39 14.06
C GLN A 177 -1.48 -17.40 14.12
N GLN A 178 -0.36 -17.10 13.47
CA GLN A 178 0.78 -18.01 13.41
C GLN A 178 1.63 -18.00 14.69
N PHE A 179 1.91 -16.82 15.24
CA PHE A 179 2.89 -16.66 16.31
C PHE A 179 2.22 -16.36 17.65
N ASN A 180 2.40 -17.26 18.61
CA ASN A 180 1.80 -17.14 19.94
C ASN A 180 2.31 -15.92 20.74
N ASP A 181 3.52 -15.44 20.45
CA ASP A 181 4.13 -14.27 21.11
C ASP A 181 3.89 -12.96 20.34
N PHE A 182 2.98 -12.94 19.37
CA PHE A 182 2.66 -11.74 18.59
C PHE A 182 2.24 -10.58 19.49
N ARG A 183 2.87 -9.41 19.31
CA ARG A 183 2.45 -8.15 19.96
C ARG A 183 2.51 -6.99 18.98
N GLU A 184 1.48 -6.18 18.96
CA GLU A 184 1.47 -4.97 18.14
C GLU A 184 2.32 -3.88 18.80
N ILE A 185 3.22 -3.25 18.02
CA ILE A 185 4.09 -2.17 18.50
C ILE A 185 3.47 -0.82 18.14
N ASN A 186 3.15 -0.64 16.85
CA ASN A 186 2.47 0.54 16.31
C ASN A 186 1.81 0.20 14.96
N GLU A 187 1.29 1.20 14.25
CA GLU A 187 0.59 1.02 12.96
C GLU A 187 1.40 0.21 11.93
N VAL A 188 2.72 0.37 11.89
CA VAL A 188 3.62 -0.22 10.88
C VAL A 188 4.60 -1.24 11.47
N ALA A 189 4.43 -1.66 12.72
CA ALA A 189 5.34 -2.61 13.35
C ALA A 189 4.65 -3.54 14.36
N PHE A 190 5.22 -4.72 14.54
CA PHE A 190 4.84 -5.70 15.55
C PHE A 190 6.06 -6.50 15.97
N SER A 191 5.99 -7.20 17.10
CA SER A 191 6.96 -8.22 17.48
C SER A 191 6.35 -9.60 17.36
N ALA A 192 7.18 -10.57 16.96
CA ALA A 192 6.88 -12.00 16.94
C ALA A 192 8.19 -12.78 16.88
N GLN A 193 8.24 -13.95 17.51
CA GLN A 193 9.45 -14.75 17.72
C GLN A 193 10.59 -13.96 18.41
N ARG A 194 10.22 -13.07 19.34
CA ARG A 194 11.13 -12.09 19.99
C ARG A 194 11.88 -11.16 19.03
N ARG A 195 11.42 -11.03 17.78
CA ARG A 195 12.03 -10.17 16.75
C ARG A 195 11.12 -8.99 16.44
N THR A 196 11.71 -7.88 15.98
CA THR A 196 10.95 -6.72 15.49
C THR A 196 10.64 -6.88 14.01
N TRP A 197 9.37 -6.76 13.65
CA TRP A 197 8.88 -6.76 12.27
C TRP A 197 8.37 -5.37 11.92
N VAL A 198 8.85 -4.80 10.82
CA VAL A 198 8.46 -3.46 10.36
C VAL A 198 8.00 -3.48 8.91
N PHE A 199 6.96 -2.70 8.61
CA PHE A 199 6.51 -2.42 7.25
C PHE A 199 7.25 -1.19 6.70
N ALA A 200 7.69 -1.29 5.45
CA ALA A 200 8.42 -0.23 4.78
C ALA A 200 7.93 -0.03 3.35
N SER A 201 8.24 1.11 2.74
CA SER A 201 7.76 1.44 1.39
C SER A 201 8.20 0.39 0.36
N HIS A 202 7.27 -0.03 -0.50
CA HIS A 202 7.60 -0.98 -1.56
C HIS A 202 8.44 -0.31 -2.65
N PRO A 203 9.55 -0.91 -3.11
CA PRO A 203 10.51 -0.24 -4.01
C PRO A 203 10.07 -0.19 -5.48
N SER A 204 8.89 -0.70 -5.84
CA SER A 204 8.40 -0.64 -7.23
C SER A 204 8.35 0.81 -7.75
N PRO A 205 8.76 1.07 -9.01
CA PRO A 205 8.54 2.36 -9.67
C PRO A 205 7.06 2.77 -9.76
N ALA A 206 6.14 1.80 -9.76
CA ALA A 206 4.69 2.07 -9.77
C ALA A 206 4.15 2.54 -8.41
N ASN A 207 4.96 2.51 -7.34
CA ASN A 207 4.56 3.04 -6.03
C ASN A 207 4.60 4.57 -6.04
N GLY A 208 3.44 5.18 -6.28
CA GLY A 208 3.27 6.64 -6.30
C GLY A 208 3.43 7.34 -4.95
N THR A 209 3.54 6.60 -3.84
CA THR A 209 3.79 7.16 -2.49
C THR A 209 5.24 6.97 -2.03
N PHE A 210 6.09 6.38 -2.87
CA PHE A 210 7.47 6.07 -2.50
C PHE A 210 8.26 7.33 -2.14
N GLN A 211 8.19 8.38 -2.96
CA GLN A 211 8.97 9.60 -2.72
C GLN A 211 8.55 10.27 -1.42
N ALA A 212 7.25 10.43 -1.18
CA ALA A 212 6.74 10.97 0.08
C ALA A 212 7.17 10.14 1.31
N TRP A 213 7.32 8.82 1.16
CA TRP A 213 7.88 7.98 2.24
C TRP A 213 9.37 8.25 2.44
N ILE A 214 10.16 8.37 1.36
CA ILE A 214 11.59 8.71 1.43
C ILE A 214 11.81 10.09 2.04
N ASP A 215 11.08 11.11 1.60
CA ASP A 215 11.16 12.48 2.10
C ASP A 215 10.86 12.53 3.61
N GLY A 216 9.94 11.67 4.09
CA GLY A 216 9.70 11.49 5.51
C GLY A 216 8.91 12.61 6.18
N ASP A 217 8.23 13.45 5.40
CA ASP A 217 7.38 14.52 5.95
C ASP A 217 6.25 13.93 6.80
N THR A 218 6.32 14.15 8.12
CA THR A 218 5.36 13.68 9.10
C THR A 218 3.98 14.33 8.99
N ALA A 219 3.80 15.38 8.19
CA ALA A 219 2.47 15.86 7.81
C ALA A 219 1.77 14.92 6.82
N THR A 220 2.52 14.09 6.10
CA THR A 220 1.99 13.09 5.16
C THR A 220 1.88 11.71 5.78
N GLU A 221 0.88 10.93 5.36
CA GLU A 221 0.71 9.54 5.81
C GLU A 221 1.96 8.67 5.54
N PRO A 222 2.60 8.69 4.34
CA PRO A 222 3.82 7.91 4.11
C PRO A 222 5.00 8.33 5.01
N GLY A 223 5.20 9.63 5.25
CA GLY A 223 6.28 10.10 6.13
C GLY A 223 6.06 9.74 7.60
N ARG A 224 4.81 9.83 8.11
CA ARG A 224 4.47 9.29 9.45
C ARG A 224 4.78 7.81 9.57
N LYS A 225 4.43 7.02 8.55
CA LYS A 225 4.73 5.57 8.52
C LYS A 225 6.24 5.30 8.54
N LYS A 226 7.07 6.06 7.80
CA LYS A 226 8.54 5.98 7.92
C LYS A 226 9.01 6.23 9.35
N GLN A 227 8.51 7.29 9.98
CA GLN A 227 8.90 7.66 11.33
C GLN A 227 8.54 6.59 12.37
N LEU A 228 7.35 6.01 12.29
CA LEU A 228 6.91 4.91 13.15
C LEU A 228 7.75 3.63 12.94
N ALA A 229 8.16 3.34 11.71
CA ALA A 229 9.02 2.19 11.41
C ALA A 229 10.42 2.39 12.04
N ARG A 230 11.00 3.59 11.92
CA ARG A 230 12.28 3.95 12.55
C ARG A 230 12.23 3.85 14.08
N GLN A 231 11.16 4.34 14.70
CA GLN A 231 10.96 4.24 16.14
C GLN A 231 10.91 2.78 16.61
N ALA A 232 10.21 1.91 15.87
CA ALA A 232 10.13 0.48 16.21
C ALA A 232 11.49 -0.23 16.12
N LEU A 233 12.39 0.24 15.25
CA LEU A 233 13.77 -0.24 15.13
C LEU A 233 14.72 0.36 16.18
N GLY A 234 14.23 1.19 17.11
CA GLY A 234 15.04 1.82 18.15
C GLY A 234 15.75 3.10 17.71
N HIS A 235 15.46 3.62 16.50
CA HIS A 235 15.97 4.94 16.11
C HIS A 235 15.18 6.04 16.82
N LYS A 236 15.89 6.94 17.50
CA LYS A 236 15.29 8.14 18.10
C LYS A 236 14.57 8.94 17.02
N ALA A 237 13.39 9.45 17.36
CA ALA A 237 12.74 10.43 16.50
C ALA A 237 13.65 11.65 16.34
N PRO A 238 13.72 12.29 15.16
CA PRO A 238 14.24 13.64 15.08
C PRO A 238 13.51 14.47 16.14
N ALA A 239 14.25 15.20 16.97
CA ALA A 239 13.64 16.16 17.87
C ALA A 239 12.73 17.06 17.02
N GLN A 240 11.45 17.17 17.39
CA GLN A 240 10.61 18.22 16.82
C GLN A 240 11.38 19.54 17.01
N PRO A 241 11.50 20.40 15.99
CA PRO A 241 11.93 21.76 16.23
C PRO A 241 11.02 22.32 17.33
N LEU A 242 11.61 22.76 18.43
CA LEU A 242 10.91 23.45 19.51
C LEU A 242 9.96 24.44 18.85
N SER A 243 8.66 24.22 19.05
CA SER A 243 7.65 25.15 18.59
C SER A 243 8.03 26.52 19.13
N ALA A 244 8.09 27.52 18.23
CA ALA A 244 8.35 28.89 18.62
C ALA A 244 7.43 29.27 19.80
N PRO A 245 7.91 30.11 20.74
CA PRO A 245 7.14 30.48 21.91
C PRO A 245 5.75 31.01 21.49
N PRO A 246 4.70 30.71 22.26
CA PRO A 246 3.35 31.10 21.90
C PRO A 246 3.29 32.61 21.74
N ARG A 247 2.78 33.07 20.60
CA ARG A 247 2.46 34.49 20.41
C ARG A 247 1.48 34.92 21.52
N PRO A 248 1.61 36.15 22.04
CA PRO A 248 0.67 36.65 23.04
C PRO A 248 -0.76 36.62 22.46
N ALA A 249 -1.70 36.20 23.31
CA ALA A 249 -3.11 36.04 22.94
C ALA A 249 -3.68 37.36 22.42
N PRO A 250 -4.49 37.33 21.34
CA PRO A 250 -5.27 38.50 20.96
C PRO A 250 -6.35 38.79 22.01
N ALA A 251 -6.64 40.07 22.21
CA ALA A 251 -7.63 40.58 23.15
C ALA A 251 -9.02 39.92 22.95
N PRO A 252 -9.82 39.77 24.02
CA PRO A 252 -11.11 39.10 23.94
C PRO A 252 -12.09 39.92 23.07
N ALA A 253 -12.69 39.26 22.08
CA ALA A 253 -13.81 39.78 21.32
C ALA A 253 -15.10 39.79 22.18
N PRO A 254 -16.07 40.68 21.91
CA PRO A 254 -17.32 40.74 22.66
C PRO A 254 -18.17 39.48 22.43
N ALA A 255 -18.90 39.08 23.48
CA ALA A 255 -19.70 37.86 23.52
C ALA A 255 -20.79 37.84 22.44
N PRO A 256 -21.05 36.69 21.79
CA PRO A 256 -22.18 36.55 20.88
C PRO A 256 -23.49 36.42 21.67
N ALA A 257 -24.56 37.00 21.10
CA ALA A 257 -25.91 36.91 21.60
C ALA A 257 -26.46 35.45 21.62
N PRO A 258 -27.49 35.15 22.42
CA PRO A 258 -27.94 33.78 22.64
C PRO A 258 -28.59 33.21 21.37
N ILE A 259 -28.04 32.11 20.85
CA ILE A 259 -28.66 31.34 19.77
C ILE A 259 -29.73 30.43 20.39
N GLN A 260 -30.99 30.63 20.01
CA GLN A 260 -32.09 29.71 20.32
C GLN A 260 -31.81 28.34 19.68
N ARG A 261 -31.86 27.28 20.49
CA ARG A 261 -31.77 25.89 20.01
C ARG A 261 -33.02 25.56 19.18
N ALA A 262 -32.84 25.38 17.89
CA ALA A 262 -33.82 24.70 17.05
C ALA A 262 -33.77 23.18 17.30
N THR A 263 -34.95 22.58 17.45
CA THR A 263 -35.21 21.15 17.66
C THR A 263 -34.68 20.30 16.49
N PRO A 264 -34.22 19.05 16.70
CA PRO A 264 -33.77 18.20 15.61
C PRO A 264 -34.96 17.83 14.69
N PRO A 265 -34.78 17.78 13.36
CA PRO A 265 -35.80 17.20 12.50
C PRO A 265 -35.79 15.68 12.58
N ASP A 266 -36.97 15.08 12.47
CA ASP A 266 -37.23 13.65 12.47
C ASP A 266 -36.46 12.88 11.37
N PRO A 267 -36.24 11.57 11.55
CA PRO A 267 -35.53 10.72 10.60
C PRO A 267 -36.32 10.58 9.30
N ILE A 268 -35.85 11.25 8.24
CA ILE A 268 -36.40 11.15 6.90
C ILE A 268 -36.09 9.76 6.31
N SER A 269 -37.16 9.00 6.06
CA SER A 269 -37.15 7.77 5.27
C SER A 269 -36.63 8.02 3.83
N PRO A 270 -36.06 7.01 3.13
CA PRO A 270 -35.30 7.24 1.92
C PRO A 270 -36.18 7.61 0.71
N ALA A 271 -36.35 8.91 0.48
CA ALA A 271 -36.93 9.43 -0.76
C ALA A 271 -35.94 9.29 -1.93
N ARG A 272 -36.42 8.78 -3.06
CA ARG A 272 -35.69 8.69 -4.33
C ARG A 272 -35.29 10.09 -4.82
N ALA A 273 -34.02 10.45 -4.73
CA ALA A 273 -33.49 11.71 -5.26
C ALA A 273 -33.52 11.76 -6.81
N SER A 274 -33.95 12.91 -7.33
CA SER A 274 -34.05 13.21 -8.77
C SER A 274 -32.67 13.39 -9.44
N ASN A 275 -32.64 13.30 -10.77
CA ASN A 275 -31.40 13.13 -11.57
C ASN A 275 -30.40 14.31 -11.57
N GLY A 276 -30.76 15.47 -11.00
CA GLY A 276 -29.88 16.64 -10.87
C GLY A 276 -28.98 16.64 -9.63
N ASP A 277 -29.30 15.85 -8.60
CA ASP A 277 -28.62 15.87 -7.29
C ASP A 277 -27.32 15.04 -7.23
N ARG A 278 -26.90 14.45 -8.36
CA ARG A 278 -25.75 13.55 -8.37
C ARG A 278 -24.43 14.26 -8.68
N PHE A 279 -24.43 15.45 -9.25
CA PHE A 279 -23.20 16.16 -9.57
C PHE A 279 -22.74 17.05 -8.42
N ALA A 280 -21.42 17.21 -8.29
CA ALA A 280 -20.85 18.21 -7.39
C ALA A 280 -21.20 19.62 -7.86
N ARG A 281 -21.55 20.49 -6.90
CA ARG A 281 -21.91 21.89 -7.15
C ARG A 281 -20.78 22.84 -6.75
N ALA A 282 -19.92 22.40 -5.82
CA ALA A 282 -18.81 23.21 -5.32
C ALA A 282 -17.69 23.42 -6.35
N PHE A 283 -17.46 22.48 -7.27
CA PHE A 283 -16.39 22.58 -8.27
C PHE A 283 -16.61 21.68 -9.48
N HIS A 284 -15.86 21.97 -10.55
CA HIS A 284 -15.73 21.12 -11.73
C HIS A 284 -14.27 21.04 -12.20
N LEU A 285 -14.01 20.12 -13.13
CA LEU A 285 -12.69 19.89 -13.70
C LEU A 285 -12.70 20.28 -15.18
N VAL A 286 -11.75 21.12 -15.58
CA VAL A 286 -11.57 21.54 -16.98
C VAL A 286 -10.30 20.90 -17.51
N ARG A 287 -10.43 20.09 -18.55
CA ARG A 287 -9.30 19.46 -19.25
C ARG A 287 -8.59 20.50 -20.13
N HIS A 288 -7.33 20.27 -20.48
CA HIS A 288 -6.54 21.22 -21.29
C HIS A 288 -7.15 21.58 -22.66
N ASP A 289 -8.00 20.71 -23.22
CA ASP A 289 -8.75 20.94 -24.46
C ASP A 289 -10.12 21.63 -24.24
N GLY A 290 -10.35 22.19 -23.05
CA GLY A 290 -11.57 22.92 -22.70
C GLY A 290 -12.75 22.03 -22.27
N ARG A 291 -12.62 20.70 -22.34
CA ARG A 291 -13.72 19.80 -21.91
C ARG A 291 -13.97 19.88 -20.41
N VAL A 292 -15.22 20.07 -20.04
CA VAL A 292 -15.69 20.14 -18.65
C VAL A 292 -16.22 18.78 -18.21
N ILE A 293 -15.73 18.30 -17.06
CA ILE A 293 -16.27 17.14 -16.37
C ILE A 293 -16.53 17.48 -14.91
N VAL A 294 -17.55 16.87 -14.33
CA VAL A 294 -18.01 17.16 -12.97
C VAL A 294 -17.98 15.88 -12.14
N PRO A 295 -17.44 15.91 -10.91
CA PRO A 295 -17.55 14.79 -9.98
C PRO A 295 -19.00 14.36 -9.80
N VAL A 296 -19.23 13.05 -9.76
CA VAL A 296 -20.59 12.48 -9.72
C VAL A 296 -20.72 11.43 -8.62
N ARG A 297 -21.83 11.52 -7.88
CA ARG A 297 -22.25 10.53 -6.89
C ARG A 297 -22.71 9.26 -7.60
N MET A 298 -22.17 8.13 -7.17
CA MET A 298 -22.50 6.82 -7.71
C MET A 298 -23.32 6.05 -6.69
N ARG A 299 -24.36 5.35 -7.16
CA ARG A 299 -25.13 4.43 -6.33
C ARG A 299 -24.34 3.13 -6.16
N ASP A 300 -24.17 2.70 -4.92
CA ASP A 300 -23.67 1.37 -4.60
C ASP A 300 -24.74 0.31 -4.87
N ARG A 301 -24.38 -0.77 -5.56
CA ARG A 301 -25.33 -1.84 -5.90
C ARG A 301 -25.65 -2.75 -4.72
N ASP A 302 -24.75 -2.86 -3.74
CA ASP A 302 -24.89 -3.77 -2.60
C ASP A 302 -25.54 -3.06 -1.41
N THR A 303 -25.20 -1.79 -1.18
CA THR A 303 -25.72 -1.01 -0.04
C THR A 303 -26.82 -0.02 -0.42
N GLY A 304 -26.96 0.32 -1.71
CA GLY A 304 -27.90 1.34 -2.17
C GLY A 304 -27.45 2.80 -1.91
N ASN A 305 -26.35 3.00 -1.19
CA ASN A 305 -25.83 4.32 -0.82
C ASN A 305 -25.43 5.14 -2.05
N VAL A 306 -25.66 6.45 -2.00
CA VAL A 306 -25.30 7.38 -3.09
C VAL A 306 -24.26 8.36 -2.55
N ALA A 307 -23.02 8.24 -3.01
CA ALA A 307 -21.89 9.02 -2.54
C ALA A 307 -20.90 9.32 -3.68
N PHE A 308 -20.10 10.38 -3.53
CA PHE A 308 -18.91 10.53 -4.38
C PHE A 308 -17.91 9.44 -4.05
N ARG A 309 -17.14 9.04 -5.05
CA ARG A 309 -16.15 7.99 -4.88
C ARG A 309 -14.79 8.51 -5.25
N VAL A 310 -13.86 8.35 -4.32
CA VAL A 310 -12.45 8.68 -4.53
C VAL A 310 -11.57 7.47 -4.29
N ALA A 311 -10.51 7.32 -5.08
CA ALA A 311 -9.56 6.21 -4.93
C ALA A 311 -8.12 6.69 -5.10
N LYS A 312 -7.19 6.19 -4.27
CA LYS A 312 -5.76 6.50 -4.43
C LYS A 312 -5.17 5.84 -5.70
N MET A 313 -5.61 4.61 -6.01
CA MET A 313 -5.16 3.83 -7.15
C MET A 313 -6.22 2.80 -7.60
N GLY A 314 -6.38 2.64 -8.91
CA GLY A 314 -7.29 1.64 -9.50
C GLY A 314 -8.79 2.00 -9.38
N ASN A 315 -9.64 1.08 -9.82
CA ASN A 315 -11.10 1.22 -9.86
C ASN A 315 -11.82 0.12 -9.04
N THR A 316 -11.14 -0.50 -8.08
CA THR A 316 -11.74 -1.56 -7.25
C THR A 316 -12.55 -0.97 -6.11
N LYS A 317 -13.71 -1.55 -5.77
CA LYS A 317 -14.61 -1.08 -4.72
C LYS A 317 -13.91 -0.91 -3.36
N ASP A 318 -13.02 -1.83 -2.99
CA ASP A 318 -12.29 -1.81 -1.70
C ASP A 318 -11.20 -0.72 -1.59
N GLY A 319 -10.81 -0.11 -2.71
CA GLY A 319 -9.85 1.00 -2.75
C GLY A 319 -10.52 2.37 -2.80
N GLN A 320 -11.86 2.37 -2.80
CA GLN A 320 -12.67 3.57 -2.90
C GLN A 320 -13.12 4.02 -1.51
N ARG A 321 -13.07 5.32 -1.27
CA ARG A 321 -13.73 5.96 -0.14
C ARG A 321 -15.01 6.62 -0.65
N GLU A 322 -16.09 6.38 0.06
CA GLU A 322 -17.35 7.08 -0.14
C GLU A 322 -17.29 8.43 0.60
N ILE A 323 -17.59 9.49 -0.12
CA ILE A 323 -17.53 10.87 0.37
C ILE A 323 -18.90 11.50 0.14
N HIS A 324 -19.48 12.05 1.20
CA HIS A 324 -20.79 12.71 1.14
C HIS A 324 -20.67 14.24 1.13
N ASP A 325 -19.63 14.77 1.77
CA ASP A 325 -19.33 16.19 1.85
C ASP A 325 -18.48 16.67 0.66
N GLU A 326 -18.93 17.73 0.00
CA GLU A 326 -18.24 18.30 -1.16
C GLU A 326 -16.98 19.09 -0.77
N ALA A 327 -16.90 19.62 0.46
CA ALA A 327 -15.69 20.28 0.95
C ALA A 327 -14.57 19.26 1.19
N GLU A 328 -14.87 18.11 1.81
CA GLU A 328 -13.93 16.99 1.89
C GLU A 328 -13.51 16.50 0.49
N LEU A 329 -14.48 16.34 -0.43
CA LEU A 329 -14.20 15.91 -1.80
C LEU A 329 -13.21 16.83 -2.51
N LEU A 330 -13.42 18.14 -2.42
CA LEU A 330 -12.56 19.16 -3.01
C LEU A 330 -11.14 19.05 -2.43
N ARG A 331 -11.01 18.98 -1.11
CA ARG A 331 -9.71 18.85 -0.42
C ARG A 331 -8.94 17.60 -0.89
N LEU A 332 -9.65 16.47 -1.07
CA LEU A 332 -9.04 15.23 -1.57
C LEU A 332 -8.62 15.35 -3.04
N CYS A 333 -9.40 16.07 -3.87
CA CYS A 333 -9.03 16.34 -5.26
C CYS A 333 -7.79 17.24 -5.36
N GLU A 334 -7.69 18.27 -4.51
CA GLU A 334 -6.56 19.20 -4.45
C GLU A 334 -5.28 18.56 -3.92
N SER A 335 -5.39 17.48 -3.14
CA SER A 335 -4.20 16.76 -2.65
C SER A 335 -3.36 16.12 -3.76
N GLY A 336 -3.93 15.94 -4.96
CA GLY A 336 -3.29 15.21 -6.08
C GLY A 336 -3.14 13.69 -5.86
N GLN A 337 -3.48 13.19 -4.67
CA GLN A 337 -3.33 11.78 -4.31
C GLN A 337 -4.50 10.91 -4.75
N TYR A 338 -5.68 11.51 -4.94
CA TYR A 338 -6.92 10.80 -5.23
C TYR A 338 -7.39 11.00 -6.66
N GLN A 339 -8.02 9.97 -7.20
CA GLN A 339 -8.85 10.01 -8.40
C GLN A 339 -10.31 10.11 -7.96
N VAL A 340 -11.15 10.80 -8.72
CA VAL A 340 -12.57 10.96 -8.44
C VAL A 340 -13.40 10.47 -9.63
N ARG A 341 -14.56 9.86 -9.37
CA ARG A 341 -15.53 9.56 -10.44
C ARG A 341 -16.11 10.87 -10.98
N ALA A 342 -15.86 11.16 -12.25
CA ALA A 342 -16.37 12.35 -12.93
C ALA A 342 -16.86 12.01 -14.34
N GLN A 343 -17.82 12.79 -14.84
CA GLN A 343 -18.32 12.74 -16.22
C GLN A 343 -18.80 14.12 -16.69
N PRO A 344 -18.94 14.33 -18.01
CA PRO A 344 -19.63 15.51 -18.56
C PRO A 344 -21.06 15.67 -18.04
N LEU A 345 -21.55 16.91 -17.94
CA LEU A 345 -22.93 17.21 -17.55
C LEU A 345 -23.95 16.66 -18.55
N ASP A 346 -23.62 16.71 -19.84
CA ASP A 346 -24.43 16.16 -20.95
C ASP A 346 -24.44 14.62 -21.00
N LYS A 347 -23.64 13.95 -20.15
CA LYS A 347 -23.46 12.49 -20.10
C LYS A 347 -23.03 11.87 -21.44
N SER A 348 -22.38 12.65 -22.31
CA SER A 348 -21.79 12.18 -23.58
C SER A 348 -20.78 11.05 -23.39
N THR A 349 -20.18 10.93 -22.20
CA THR A 349 -19.32 9.81 -21.82
C THR A 349 -19.66 9.31 -20.40
N PRO A 350 -19.47 8.01 -20.12
CA PRO A 350 -19.77 7.44 -18.82
C PRO A 350 -18.80 7.93 -17.74
N ALA A 351 -19.28 8.02 -16.49
CA ALA A 351 -18.46 8.30 -15.32
C ALA A 351 -17.22 7.41 -15.28
N ASN A 352 -16.05 8.01 -15.10
CA ASN A 352 -14.79 7.29 -14.95
C ASN A 352 -13.93 7.92 -13.85
N PHE A 353 -12.98 7.16 -13.30
CA PHE A 353 -12.02 7.70 -12.34
C PHE A 353 -10.99 8.56 -13.06
N ILE A 354 -10.93 9.83 -12.65
CA ILE A 354 -10.02 10.82 -13.22
C ILE A 354 -9.16 11.36 -12.10
N ARG A 355 -7.85 11.50 -12.35
CA ARG A 355 -6.95 12.21 -11.43
C ARG A 355 -7.06 13.72 -11.71
N PRO A 356 -7.61 14.52 -10.78
CA PRO A 356 -7.92 15.93 -11.03
C PRO A 356 -6.71 16.73 -11.50
N LEU A 357 -5.59 16.64 -10.80
CA LEU A 357 -4.40 17.44 -11.08
C LEU A 357 -3.46 16.85 -12.16
N ARG A 358 -3.84 15.75 -12.83
CA ARG A 358 -2.97 15.16 -13.86
C ARG A 358 -3.07 15.89 -15.20
N ASN A 359 -4.29 16.08 -15.69
CA ASN A 359 -4.60 16.67 -17.00
C ASN A 359 -5.76 17.68 -16.94
N HIS A 360 -6.18 18.07 -15.72
CA HIS A 360 -7.30 18.98 -15.54
C HIS A 360 -6.93 20.08 -14.55
N ARG A 361 -7.64 21.20 -14.65
CA ARG A 361 -7.66 22.27 -13.67
C ARG A 361 -8.95 22.18 -12.86
N ILE A 362 -8.83 22.29 -11.53
CA ILE A 362 -9.99 22.40 -10.64
C ILE A 362 -10.51 23.84 -10.69
N VAL A 363 -11.81 24.01 -10.93
CA VAL A 363 -12.49 25.32 -10.95
C VAL A 363 -13.56 25.32 -9.86
N LYS A 364 -13.39 26.21 -8.86
CA LYS A 364 -14.22 26.30 -7.64
C LYS A 364 -15.50 27.12 -7.83
N THR A 365 -16.17 26.86 -8.93
CA THR A 365 -17.50 27.39 -9.22
C THR A 365 -18.34 26.26 -9.80
N PRO A 366 -19.68 26.34 -9.71
CA PRO A 366 -20.55 25.39 -10.38
C PRO A 366 -20.21 25.34 -11.89
N ALA A 367 -20.19 24.13 -12.47
CA ALA A 367 -20.19 24.00 -13.92
C ALA A 367 -21.51 24.56 -14.46
N ARG A 368 -21.44 25.40 -15.50
CA ARG A 368 -22.61 25.91 -16.21
C ARG A 368 -23.00 24.97 -17.33
#